data_AF-A0A066XWE1-F1
#
_entry.id   AF-A0A066XWE1-F1
#
_cell.length_a   1.000
_cell.length_b   1.000
_cell.length_c   1.000
_cell.angle_alpha   90.00
_cell.angle_beta   90.00
_cell.angle_gamma   90.00
#
_symmetry.space_group_name_H-M   'P 1'
#
loop_
_entity.id
_entity.type
_entity.pdbx_description
1 polymer ?
#
loop_
_entity_poly.entity_id
_entity_poly.type
_entity_poly.pdbx_seq_one_letter_code
_entity_poly.pdbx_strand_id
1 'polypeptide(L)'
;MKAINIIAAVLLAPVSVKAVPEKPNHTPNPHVEPMWSDCIEFYQALPNDNCQTLANKNGIDLAEFIGLNRGVGGLSGCSRGNVIAGYWYCVKPSGWE
;
A
#
# COMPACT_ATOMS: atom_id res chain seq x y z
N MET A 1 -36.01 13.71 52.70
CA MET A 1 -34.81 14.28 52.06
C MET A 1 -35.01 14.17 50.56
N LYS A 2 -34.96 15.28 49.81
CA LYS A 2 -35.18 15.33 48.36
C LYS A 2 -33.91 14.86 47.64
N ALA A 3 -33.99 13.79 46.86
CA ALA A 3 -32.93 13.44 45.91
C ALA A 3 -33.29 14.04 44.54
N ILE A 4 -32.52 15.03 44.12
CA ILE A 4 -32.56 15.61 42.77
C ILE A 4 -31.43 14.93 42.00
N ASN A 5 -31.76 14.03 41.09
CA ASN A 5 -30.77 13.47 40.17
C ASN A 5 -30.82 14.26 38.86
N ILE A 6 -29.74 15.01 38.64
CA ILE A 6 -29.49 15.88 37.50
C ILE A 6 -29.31 14.99 36.27
N ILE A 7 -30.27 15.04 35.34
CA ILE A 7 -30.11 14.48 33.99
C ILE A 7 -29.22 15.46 33.23
N ALA A 8 -27.92 15.20 33.19
CA ALA A 8 -27.02 15.89 32.28
C ALA A 8 -27.36 15.41 30.86
N ALA A 9 -28.06 16.24 30.09
CA ALA A 9 -28.30 16.01 28.68
C ALA A 9 -26.95 16.08 27.95
N VAL A 10 -26.36 14.92 27.66
CA VAL A 10 -25.23 14.81 26.75
C VAL A 10 -25.75 15.15 25.36
N LEU A 11 -25.51 16.39 24.92
CA LEU A 11 -25.75 16.83 23.55
C LEU A 11 -24.81 16.03 22.63
N LEU A 12 -25.33 14.94 22.04
CA LEU A 12 -24.69 14.23 20.94
C LEU A 12 -24.72 15.14 19.71
N ALA A 13 -23.69 15.98 19.56
CA ALA A 13 -23.40 16.57 18.26
C ALA A 13 -22.94 15.44 17.31
N PRO A 14 -23.45 15.36 16.07
CA PRO A 14 -22.91 14.40 15.11
C PRO A 14 -21.49 14.79 14.75
N VAL A 15 -20.51 13.95 15.11
CA VAL A 15 -19.14 14.07 14.63
C VAL A 15 -19.16 13.71 13.15
N SER A 16 -18.87 14.69 12.28
CA SER A 16 -18.69 14.43 10.85
C SER A 16 -17.33 13.76 10.65
N VAL A 17 -17.29 12.44 10.75
CA VAL A 17 -16.11 11.66 10.43
C VAL A 17 -15.98 11.66 8.91
N LYS A 18 -14.97 12.34 8.38
CA LYS A 18 -14.59 12.19 6.97
C LYS A 18 -14.33 10.71 6.75
N ALA A 19 -15.11 10.05 5.90
CA ALA A 19 -14.84 8.68 5.52
C ALA A 19 -13.43 8.66 4.92
N VAL A 20 -12.49 8.02 5.61
CA VAL A 20 -11.26 7.56 4.96
C VAL A 20 -11.75 6.55 3.94
N PRO A 21 -11.47 6.72 2.62
CA PRO A 21 -11.85 5.74 1.64
C PRO A 21 -11.30 4.39 2.10
N GLU A 22 -12.19 3.43 2.32
CA GLU A 22 -11.80 2.09 2.76
C GLU A 22 -10.91 1.51 1.66
N LYS A 23 -9.63 1.30 2.01
CA LYS A 23 -8.59 0.84 1.10
C LYS A 23 -9.06 -0.45 0.43
N PRO A 24 -8.97 -0.61 -0.90
CA PRO A 24 -9.19 -1.90 -1.54
C PRO A 24 -8.16 -2.90 -0.98
N ASN A 25 -8.58 -3.75 -0.05
CA ASN A 25 -7.75 -4.75 0.63
C ASN A 25 -7.60 -6.03 -0.20
N HIS A 26 -7.40 -5.88 -1.50
CA HIS A 26 -7.16 -7.01 -2.39
C HIS A 26 -5.87 -6.77 -3.13
N THR A 27 -4.77 -7.23 -2.52
CA THR A 27 -3.50 -7.40 -3.22
C THR A 27 -3.72 -8.29 -4.45
N PRO A 28 -3.48 -7.80 -5.67
CA PRO A 28 -3.72 -8.58 -6.89
C PRO A 28 -2.77 -9.77 -7.01
N ASN A 29 -3.29 -10.90 -7.48
CA ASN A 29 -2.49 -12.09 -7.78
C ASN A 29 -2.23 -12.22 -9.29
N PRO A 30 -1.10 -12.83 -9.71
CA PRO A 30 0.01 -13.24 -8.87
C PRO A 30 0.90 -12.05 -8.48
N HIS A 31 1.53 -12.09 -7.30
CA HIS A 31 2.50 -11.09 -6.84
C HIS A 31 3.68 -11.77 -6.16
N VAL A 32 4.75 -11.01 -5.93
CA VAL A 32 5.94 -11.50 -5.20
C VAL A 32 5.73 -11.37 -3.70
N GLU A 33 6.28 -12.31 -2.92
CA GLU A 33 6.23 -12.26 -1.45
C GLU A 33 7.65 -12.28 -0.85
N PRO A 34 7.94 -11.48 0.19
CA PRO A 34 7.04 -10.51 0.83
C PRO A 34 6.85 -9.21 0.02
N MET A 35 5.61 -8.75 -0.13
CA MET A 35 5.28 -7.39 -0.59
C MET A 35 4.82 -6.50 0.56
N TRP A 36 4.93 -5.19 0.42
CA TRP A 36 4.43 -4.23 1.40
C TRP A 36 2.92 -4.40 1.64
N SER A 37 2.53 -4.63 2.89
CA SER A 37 1.14 -4.94 3.26
C SER A 37 0.17 -3.81 2.95
N ASP A 38 0.63 -2.56 3.06
CA ASP A 38 -0.21 -1.38 2.87
C ASP A 38 -0.10 -0.74 1.49
N CYS A 39 0.19 -1.53 0.47
CA CYS A 39 0.21 -1.05 -0.90
C CYS A 39 -1.18 -0.56 -1.37
N ILE A 40 -1.24 0.63 -1.96
CA ILE A 40 -2.46 1.25 -2.51
C ILE A 40 -2.46 1.34 -4.03
N GLU A 41 -1.29 1.32 -4.68
CA GLU A 41 -1.17 1.27 -6.14
C GLU A 41 -0.20 0.17 -6.57
N PHE A 42 -0.59 -0.58 -7.61
CA PHE A 42 0.15 -1.72 -8.13
C PHE A 42 0.42 -1.54 -9.62
N TYR A 43 1.55 -2.07 -10.07
CA TYR A 43 1.89 -2.18 -11.48
C TYR A 43 2.07 -3.64 -11.86
N GLN A 44 1.39 -4.10 -12.92
CA GLN A 44 1.61 -5.43 -13.48
C GLN A 44 2.80 -5.39 -14.43
N ALA A 45 3.86 -6.14 -14.12
CA ALA A 45 5.07 -6.16 -14.93
C ALA A 45 4.80 -6.67 -16.36
N LEU A 46 5.31 -5.96 -17.35
CA LEU A 46 5.26 -6.35 -18.76
C LEU A 46 6.48 -7.20 -19.13
N PRO A 47 6.46 -7.89 -20.28
CA PRO A 47 7.67 -8.49 -20.82
C PRO A 47 8.83 -7.48 -20.91
N ASN A 48 10.02 -7.91 -20.51
CA ASN A 48 11.25 -7.11 -20.43
C ASN A 48 11.30 -6.03 -19.33
N ASP A 49 10.30 -5.96 -18.45
CA ASP A 49 10.45 -5.15 -17.24
C ASP A 49 11.49 -5.74 -16.28
N ASN A 50 12.20 -4.84 -15.60
CA ASN A 50 13.10 -5.15 -14.50
C ASN A 50 12.87 -4.13 -13.38
N CYS A 51 13.59 -4.28 -12.25
CA CYS A 51 13.39 -3.39 -11.11
C CYS A 51 13.56 -1.91 -11.46
N GLN A 52 14.56 -1.58 -12.28
CA GLN A 52 14.83 -0.19 -12.65
C GLN A 52 13.75 0.36 -13.58
N THR A 53 13.26 -0.44 -14.56
CA THR A 53 12.21 0.05 -15.46
C THR A 53 10.89 0.24 -14.71
N LEU A 54 10.54 -0.65 -13.78
CA LEU A 54 9.35 -0.51 -12.94
C LEU A 54 9.45 0.71 -12.02
N ALA A 55 10.60 0.92 -11.38
CA ALA A 55 10.85 2.11 -10.57
C ALA A 55 10.67 3.39 -11.41
N ASN A 56 11.36 3.48 -12.56
CA ASN A 56 11.31 4.64 -13.45
C ASN A 56 9.89 4.93 -13.98
N LYS A 57 9.16 3.89 -14.41
CA LYS A 57 7.79 4.02 -14.95
C LYS A 57 6.80 4.57 -13.92
N ASN A 58 7.06 4.36 -12.64
CA ASN A 58 6.18 4.78 -11.55
C ASN A 58 6.77 5.95 -10.74
N GLY A 59 7.88 6.53 -11.19
CA GLY A 59 8.47 7.73 -10.59
C GLY A 59 9.01 7.52 -9.17
N ILE A 60 9.40 6.29 -8.82
CA ILE A 60 9.99 5.95 -7.52
C ILE A 60 11.46 5.54 -7.69
N ASP A 61 12.25 5.66 -6.64
CA ASP A 61 13.65 5.22 -6.67
C ASP A 61 13.76 3.69 -6.66
N LEU A 62 14.87 3.15 -7.18
CA LEU A 62 15.11 1.71 -7.16
C LEU A 62 15.08 1.12 -5.73
N ALA A 63 15.63 1.86 -4.76
CA ALA A 63 15.63 1.45 -3.36
C ALA A 63 14.20 1.38 -2.79
N GLU A 64 13.34 2.32 -3.17
CA GLU A 64 11.93 2.33 -2.81
C GLU A 64 11.19 1.15 -3.41
N PHE A 65 11.35 0.90 -4.72
CA PHE A 65 10.77 -0.26 -5.39
C PHE A 65 11.15 -1.57 -4.69
N ILE A 66 12.42 -1.74 -4.33
CA ILE A 66 12.92 -2.92 -3.60
C ILE A 66 12.32 -3.01 -2.20
N GLY A 67 12.19 -1.88 -1.50
CA GLY A 67 11.59 -1.82 -0.16
C GLY A 67 10.12 -2.23 -0.18
N LEU A 68 9.38 -1.79 -1.19
CA LEU A 68 7.98 -2.16 -1.38
C LEU A 68 7.80 -3.63 -1.82
N ASN A 69 8.79 -4.19 -2.51
CA ASN A 69 8.72 -5.52 -3.12
C ASN A 69 9.88 -6.41 -2.68
N ARG A 70 10.01 -6.63 -1.37
CA ARG A 70 11.13 -7.39 -0.77
C ARG A 70 11.27 -8.82 -1.31
N GLY A 71 10.17 -9.43 -1.79
CA GLY A 71 10.16 -10.71 -2.48
C GLY A 71 11.03 -10.79 -3.72
N VAL A 72 11.39 -9.65 -4.31
CA VAL A 72 12.38 -9.57 -5.40
C VAL A 72 13.76 -10.05 -4.94
N GLY A 73 14.11 -9.90 -3.65
CA GLY A 73 15.41 -10.31 -3.10
C GLY A 73 16.50 -9.22 -3.17
N GLY A 74 16.12 -7.95 -3.05
CA GLY A 74 17.05 -6.82 -3.02
C GLY A 74 17.75 -6.55 -4.37
N LEU A 75 18.86 -5.82 -4.32
CA LEU A 75 19.68 -5.53 -5.51
C LEU A 75 20.16 -6.80 -6.20
N SER A 76 20.52 -7.82 -5.41
CA SER A 76 20.98 -9.11 -5.94
C SER A 76 19.88 -9.83 -6.72
N GLY A 77 18.63 -9.76 -6.28
CA GLY A 77 17.48 -10.25 -7.01
C GLY A 77 17.21 -9.47 -8.28
N CYS A 78 17.27 -8.13 -8.20
CA CYS A 78 17.15 -7.27 -9.37
C CYS A 78 18.19 -7.57 -10.45
N SER A 79 19.46 -7.76 -10.09
CA SER A 79 20.53 -8.14 -11.03
C SER A 79 20.35 -9.53 -11.63
N ARG A 80 19.57 -10.42 -11.00
CA ARG A 80 19.22 -11.74 -11.54
C ARG A 80 17.91 -11.75 -12.34
N GLY A 81 17.24 -10.59 -12.47
CA GLY A 81 15.99 -10.49 -13.20
C GLY A 81 14.78 -11.03 -12.44
N ASN A 82 14.75 -10.89 -11.10
CA ASN A 82 13.60 -11.30 -10.26
C ASN A 82 12.39 -10.35 -10.39
N VAL A 83 12.06 -9.96 -11.63
CA VAL A 83 10.79 -9.34 -12.02
C VAL A 83 10.15 -10.26 -13.04
N ILE A 84 9.03 -10.86 -12.64
CA ILE A 84 8.27 -11.83 -13.41
C ILE A 84 7.17 -11.09 -14.18
N ALA A 85 7.15 -11.22 -15.50
CA ALA A 85 6.09 -10.67 -16.33
C ALA A 85 4.72 -11.25 -15.91
N GLY A 86 3.70 -10.41 -15.85
CA GLY A 86 2.36 -10.76 -15.40
C GLY A 86 2.17 -10.74 -13.87
N TYR A 87 3.24 -10.58 -13.08
CA TYR A 87 3.13 -10.38 -11.63
C TYR A 87 2.87 -8.92 -11.29
N TRP A 88 2.16 -8.69 -10.19
CA TRP A 88 1.89 -7.38 -9.63
C TRP A 88 2.96 -6.99 -8.61
N TYR A 89 3.39 -5.73 -8.70
CA TYR A 89 4.37 -5.12 -7.81
C TYR A 89 3.75 -3.87 -7.19
N CYS A 90 4.05 -3.65 -5.92
CA CYS A 90 3.67 -2.44 -5.22
C CYS A 90 4.51 -1.25 -5.73
N VAL A 91 3.83 -0.17 -6.09
CA VAL A 91 4.49 1.07 -6.57
C VAL A 91 4.13 2.30 -5.75
N LYS A 92 3.09 2.19 -4.89
CA LYS A 92 2.76 3.22 -3.91
C LYS A 92 2.15 2.60 -2.65
N PRO A 93 2.78 2.72 -1.46
CA PRO A 93 2.15 2.39 -0.19
C PRO A 93 1.24 3.53 0.30
N SER A 94 0.35 3.22 1.25
CA SER A 94 -0.43 4.26 1.93
C SER A 94 0.47 5.23 2.70
N GLY A 95 0.14 6.51 2.65
CA GLY A 95 0.86 7.55 3.40
C GLY A 95 2.01 8.21 2.63
N TRP A 96 2.20 7.88 1.35
CA TRP A 96 2.99 8.70 0.43
C TRP A 96 2.05 9.75 -0.19
N GLU A 97 2.43 11.03 -0.09
CA GLU A 97 1.69 12.17 -0.66
C GLU A 97 1.76 12.17 -2.20
#